data_AF-A0AAW1QEH6-F1
#
_entry.id   AF-A0AAW1QEH6-F1
#
_cell.length_a   1.000
_cell.length_b   1.000
_cell.length_c   1.000
_cell.angle_alpha   90.00
_cell.angle_beta   90.00
_cell.angle_gamma   90.00
#
_symmetry.space_group_name_H-M   'P 1'
#
loop_
_entity.id
_entity.type
_entity.pdbx_description
1 polymer ?
#
loop_
_entity_poly.entity_id
_entity_poly.type
_entity_poly.pdbx_seq_one_letter_code
_entity_poly.pdbx_strand_id
1 'polypeptide(L)'
;MAQKALATVKNFLSKLPVKAPWKSTGVASSPEFLSHLPVATEYRVHSPGSQPVRPAVPQAETKLVYDIKYYTRDTRRAGQLVGGTNKLHMVTRQYDVTAKDPALEGSELPPTLGKPYKWGKRTHLLDFENNGYT
;
A
#
# COMPACT_ATOMS: atom_id res chain seq x y z
N MET A 1 7.05 23.14 55.87
CA MET A 1 5.75 22.59 56.34
C MET A 1 4.87 22.09 55.18
N ALA A 2 4.73 22.83 54.08
CA ALA A 2 3.88 22.47 52.93
C ALA A 2 4.20 21.10 52.28
N GLN A 3 5.47 20.75 52.08
CA GLN A 3 5.85 19.46 51.49
C GLN A 3 5.44 18.25 52.35
N LYS A 4 5.44 18.39 53.68
CA LYS A 4 5.02 17.33 54.61
C LYS A 4 3.51 17.13 54.57
N ALA A 5 2.73 18.21 54.48
CA ALA A 5 1.28 18.16 54.32
C ALA A 5 0.86 17.57 52.96
N LEU A 6 1.61 17.86 51.91
CA LEU A 6 1.36 17.31 50.57
C LEU A 6 1.65 15.81 50.51
N ALA A 7 2.70 15.36 51.22
CA ALA A 7 3.02 13.94 51.37
C ALA A 7 1.96 13.17 52.16
N THR A 8 1.40 13.74 53.23
CA THR A 8 0.32 13.09 54.01
C THR A 8 -0.98 12.98 53.21
N VAL A 9 -1.35 14.02 52.44
CA VAL A 9 -2.50 13.99 51.54
C VAL A 9 -2.29 12.97 50.41
N LYS A 10 -1.10 12.91 49.81
CA LYS A 10 -0.74 11.90 48.80
C LYS A 10 -0.85 10.48 49.35
N ASN A 11 -0.36 10.25 50.57
CA ASN A 11 -0.45 8.95 51.24
C ASN A 11 -1.92 8.56 51.56
N PHE A 12 -2.75 9.51 51.96
CA PHE A 12 -4.18 9.28 52.19
C PHE A 12 -4.93 8.97 50.89
N LEU A 13 -4.73 9.77 49.84
CA LEU A 13 -5.33 9.54 48.52
C LEU A 13 -4.89 8.20 47.90
N SER A 14 -3.64 7.78 48.12
CA SER A 14 -3.14 6.48 47.61
C SER A 14 -3.77 5.26 48.31
N LYS A 15 -4.33 5.43 49.51
CA LYS A 15 -5.01 4.37 50.26
C LYS A 15 -6.48 4.21 49.88
N LEU A 16 -7.07 5.21 49.22
CA LEU A 16 -8.44 5.11 48.72
C LEU A 16 -8.49 4.19 47.50
N PRO A 17 -9.49 3.30 47.37
CA PRO A 17 -9.64 2.38 46.24
C PRO A 17 -10.13 3.08 44.96
N VAL A 18 -9.73 4.33 44.72
CA VAL A 18 -10.07 5.08 43.52
C VAL A 18 -9.13 4.62 42.40
N LYS A 19 -9.58 3.61 41.64
CA LYS A 19 -8.91 3.24 40.40
C LYS A 19 -9.02 4.41 39.43
N ALA A 20 -7.94 4.68 38.71
CA ALA A 20 -8.01 5.62 37.60
C ALA A 20 -9.08 5.13 36.60
N PRO A 21 -9.89 6.02 36.01
CA PRO A 21 -11.06 5.63 35.23
C PRO A 21 -10.73 4.70 34.05
N TRP A 22 -9.60 4.93 33.38
CA TRP A 22 -9.08 4.09 32.28
C TRP A 22 -8.56 2.70 32.71
N LYS A 23 -8.41 2.45 34.02
CA LYS A 23 -8.11 1.12 34.58
C LYS A 23 -9.38 0.35 34.96
N SER A 24 -10.56 0.97 34.89
CA SER A 24 -11.84 0.35 35.21
C SER A 24 -12.48 -0.24 33.95
N THR A 25 -12.44 0.48 32.84
CA THR A 25 -13.13 0.14 31.60
C THR A 25 -12.21 0.18 30.39
N GLY A 26 -12.49 -0.67 29.40
CA GLY A 26 -11.78 -0.72 28.12
C GLY A 26 -10.65 -1.76 28.07
N VAL A 27 -9.92 -1.80 26.95
CA VAL A 27 -8.85 -2.78 26.72
C VAL A 27 -7.72 -2.64 27.76
N ALA A 28 -7.44 -1.40 28.20
CA ALA A 28 -6.42 -1.11 29.20
C ALA A 28 -6.74 -1.61 30.62
N SER A 29 -7.99 -2.04 30.89
CA SER A 29 -8.37 -2.68 32.16
C SER A 29 -8.30 -4.21 32.10
N SER A 30 -8.05 -4.80 30.93
CA SER A 30 -7.86 -6.24 30.78
C SER A 30 -6.61 -6.70 31.53
N PRO A 31 -6.66 -7.82 32.28
CA PRO A 31 -5.49 -8.38 32.95
C PRO A 31 -4.36 -8.76 31.97
N GLU A 32 -4.70 -9.02 30.71
CA GLU A 32 -3.75 -9.40 29.68
C GLU A 32 -3.10 -8.19 28.98
N PHE A 33 -3.65 -6.98 29.12
CA PHE A 33 -3.14 -5.83 28.38
C PHE A 33 -1.69 -5.48 28.76
N LEU A 34 -1.37 -5.54 30.06
CA LEU A 34 -0.03 -5.22 30.55
C LEU A 34 1.02 -6.27 30.16
N SER A 35 0.63 -7.55 30.07
CA SER A 35 1.57 -8.61 29.66
C SER A 35 1.91 -8.55 28.16
N HIS A 36 1.06 -7.92 27.35
CA HIS A 36 1.31 -7.72 25.91
C HIS A 36 2.19 -6.51 25.60
N LEU A 37 2.40 -5.60 26.56
CA LEU A 37 3.28 -4.46 26.34
C LEU A 37 4.74 -4.90 26.45
N PRO A 38 5.55 -4.74 25.40
CA PRO A 38 6.93 -5.18 25.43
C PRO A 38 7.72 -4.32 26.43
N VAL A 39 8.55 -4.98 27.24
CA VAL A 39 9.46 -4.26 28.13
C VAL A 39 10.57 -3.62 27.30
N ALA A 40 11.09 -2.47 27.75
CA ALA A 40 12.18 -1.77 27.07
C ALA A 40 13.41 -2.67 26.82
N THR A 41 13.68 -3.62 27.72
CA THR A 41 14.76 -4.61 27.60
C THR A 41 14.52 -5.64 26.49
N GLU A 42 13.27 -5.93 26.15
CA GLU A 42 12.89 -6.98 25.21
C GLU A 42 12.68 -6.45 23.79
N TYR A 43 12.12 -5.24 23.65
CA TYR A 43 11.78 -4.67 22.34
C TYR A 43 13.02 -4.38 21.47
N ARG A 44 14.11 -3.90 22.09
CA ARG A 44 15.30 -3.42 21.38
C ARG A 44 16.59 -3.73 22.14
N VAL A 45 16.88 -5.02 22.26
CA VAL A 45 18.10 -5.55 22.88
C VAL A 45 19.36 -4.92 22.25
N HIS A 46 19.36 -4.81 20.93
CA HIS A 46 20.46 -4.21 20.16
C HIS A 46 20.05 -2.87 19.58
N SER A 47 20.92 -1.86 19.75
CA SER A 47 20.72 -0.55 19.13
C SER A 47 20.83 -0.68 17.60
N PRO A 48 20.26 0.25 16.81
CA PRO A 48 20.30 0.17 15.35
C PRO A 48 21.70 0.43 14.77
N GLY A 49 22.65 0.91 15.57
CA GLY A 49 24.03 1.16 15.16
C GLY A 49 25.01 0.12 15.71
N SER A 50 24.57 -0.80 16.56
CA SER A 50 25.42 -1.82 17.19
C SER A 50 24.73 -3.19 17.12
N GLN A 51 24.73 -3.75 15.91
CA GLN A 51 24.13 -5.05 15.63
C GLN A 51 25.21 -6.12 15.73
N PRO A 52 24.90 -7.27 16.38
CA PRO A 52 25.87 -8.34 16.53
C PRO A 52 26.17 -9.07 15.20
N VAL A 53 25.28 -8.93 14.21
CA VAL A 53 25.41 -9.56 12.90
C VAL A 53 25.89 -8.54 11.89
N ARG A 54 26.88 -8.93 11.08
CA ARG A 54 27.31 -8.18 9.90
C ARG A 54 26.48 -8.63 8.69
N PRO A 55 25.48 -7.86 8.24
CA PRO A 55 24.68 -8.24 7.08
C PRO A 55 25.51 -8.17 5.80
N ALA A 56 25.36 -9.18 4.93
CA ALA A 56 25.89 -9.18 3.58
C ALA A 56 24.72 -9.10 2.59
N VAL A 57 24.39 -7.89 2.15
CA VAL A 57 23.26 -7.65 1.25
C VAL A 57 23.72 -7.83 -0.20
N PRO A 58 23.16 -8.78 -0.98
CA PRO A 58 23.54 -8.99 -2.37
C PRO A 58 23.15 -7.77 -3.21
N GLN A 59 24.08 -7.27 -4.02
CA GLN A 59 23.90 -6.08 -4.87
C GLN A 59 23.51 -6.42 -6.31
N ALA A 60 23.84 -7.62 -6.77
CA ALA A 60 23.64 -8.05 -8.14
C ALA A 60 23.25 -9.54 -8.19
N GLU A 61 22.58 -9.91 -9.26
CA GLU A 61 22.33 -11.32 -9.58
C GLU A 61 23.64 -12.04 -9.90
N THR A 62 23.75 -13.30 -9.48
CA THR A 62 24.98 -14.10 -9.63
C THR A 62 25.45 -14.21 -11.09
N LYS A 63 24.51 -14.29 -12.04
CA LYS A 63 24.80 -14.35 -13.48
C LYS A 63 25.49 -13.09 -14.00
N LEU A 64 25.22 -11.93 -13.39
CA LEU A 64 25.71 -10.62 -13.85
C LEU A 64 27.04 -10.22 -13.19
N VAL A 65 27.52 -10.98 -12.21
CA VAL A 65 28.78 -10.71 -11.49
C VAL A 65 29.98 -10.81 -12.44
N TYR A 66 30.02 -11.85 -13.28
CA TYR A 66 31.11 -12.07 -14.23
C TYR A 66 30.73 -11.71 -15.67
N ASP A 67 29.47 -11.86 -16.07
CA ASP A 67 29.00 -11.39 -17.37
C ASP A 67 28.59 -9.91 -17.28
N ILE A 68 29.56 -9.00 -17.41
CA ILE A 68 29.39 -7.56 -17.17
C ILE A 68 28.89 -6.76 -18.38
N LYS A 69 28.47 -7.41 -19.47
CA LYS A 69 27.99 -6.73 -20.69
C LYS A 69 26.76 -5.86 -20.41
N TYR A 70 26.91 -4.54 -20.49
CA TYR A 70 25.82 -3.61 -20.16
C TYR A 70 24.76 -3.47 -21.27
N TYR A 71 25.14 -3.56 -22.55
CA TYR A 71 24.21 -3.29 -23.64
C TYR A 71 23.06 -4.32 -23.73
N THR A 72 23.26 -5.56 -23.28
CA THR A 72 22.22 -6.60 -23.25
C THR A 72 21.19 -6.38 -22.13
N ARG A 73 21.58 -5.71 -21.04
CA ARG A 73 20.73 -5.43 -19.87
C ARG A 73 20.12 -4.03 -19.86
N ASP A 74 20.52 -3.16 -20.78
CA ASP A 74 20.12 -1.75 -20.82
C ASP A 74 18.65 -1.60 -21.26
N THR A 75 17.72 -1.86 -20.35
CA THR A 75 16.27 -1.74 -20.58
C THR A 75 15.86 -0.31 -20.88
N ARG A 76 16.61 0.68 -20.37
CA ARG A 76 16.36 2.10 -20.57
C ARG A 76 16.39 2.50 -22.06
N ARG A 77 17.27 1.87 -22.84
CA ARG A 77 17.45 2.19 -24.26
C ARG A 77 16.79 1.18 -25.21
N ALA A 78 16.23 0.09 -24.69
CA ALA A 78 15.66 -0.98 -25.50
C ALA A 78 14.54 -0.51 -26.46
N GLY A 79 13.78 0.52 -26.08
CA GLY A 79 12.73 1.12 -26.93
C GLY A 79 13.17 2.36 -27.71
N GLN A 80 14.43 2.79 -27.58
CA GLN A 80 14.90 4.02 -28.22
C GLN A 80 15.39 3.72 -29.64
N LEU A 81 14.62 4.16 -30.63
CA LEU A 81 15.06 4.13 -32.02
C LEU A 81 16.29 5.05 -32.19
N VAL A 82 17.31 4.55 -32.91
CA VAL A 82 18.48 5.34 -33.32
C VAL A 82 17.97 6.51 -34.17
N GLY A 83 18.03 7.73 -33.62
CA GLY A 83 17.49 8.94 -34.26
C GLY A 83 16.39 9.67 -33.47
N GLY A 84 16.01 9.20 -32.27
CA GLY A 84 15.29 10.04 -31.30
C GLY A 84 13.82 10.32 -31.61
N THR A 85 13.11 9.42 -32.30
CA THR A 85 11.65 9.55 -32.45
C THR A 85 10.98 8.19 -32.44
N ASN A 86 10.08 7.96 -31.48
CA ASN A 86 9.19 6.79 -31.37
C ASN A 86 8.29 6.67 -32.61
N LYS A 87 8.75 5.99 -33.67
CA LYS A 87 7.94 5.75 -34.88
C LYS A 87 7.03 4.51 -34.79
N LEU A 88 7.07 3.74 -33.69
CA LEU A 88 6.17 2.59 -33.48
C LEU A 88 4.69 2.98 -33.28
N HIS A 89 4.37 4.27 -33.17
CA HIS A 89 2.98 4.79 -33.21
C HIS A 89 2.56 5.33 -34.58
N MET A 90 3.36 5.21 -35.63
CA MET A 90 2.92 5.57 -36.99
C MET A 90 2.59 4.31 -37.79
N VAL A 91 1.54 3.60 -37.38
CA VAL A 91 0.84 2.71 -38.30
C VAL A 91 -0.04 3.61 -39.17
N THR A 92 0.41 3.93 -40.37
CA THR A 92 -0.45 4.60 -41.36
C THR A 92 -1.52 3.60 -41.80
N ARG A 93 -2.65 3.58 -41.11
CA ARG A 93 -3.84 2.85 -41.55
C ARG A 93 -4.62 3.77 -42.47
N GLN A 94 -4.72 3.40 -43.74
CA GLN A 94 -5.72 3.99 -44.64
C GLN A 94 -7.06 3.31 -44.32
N TYR A 95 -7.94 4.08 -43.69
CA TYR A 95 -9.33 3.72 -43.50
C TYR A 95 -10.15 4.40 -44.57
N ASP A 96 -11.03 3.65 -45.22
CA ASP A 96 -12.07 4.28 -46.04
C ASP A 96 -13.15 4.83 -45.10
N VAL A 97 -13.39 6.14 -45.16
CA VAL A 97 -14.12 6.91 -44.12
C VAL A 97 -15.63 6.70 -44.20
N THR A 98 -16.12 6.09 -45.28
CA THR A 98 -17.53 6.09 -45.66
C THR A 98 -18.28 4.80 -45.32
N ALA A 99 -17.59 3.68 -45.12
CA ALA A 99 -18.23 2.41 -44.80
C ALA A 99 -18.46 2.29 -43.28
N LYS A 100 -19.74 2.19 -42.88
CA LYS A 100 -20.13 1.92 -41.49
C LYS A 100 -20.65 0.49 -41.35
N ASP A 101 -19.99 -0.30 -40.53
CA ASP A 101 -20.40 -1.67 -40.22
C ASP A 101 -21.49 -1.67 -39.12
N PRO A 102 -22.72 -2.15 -39.38
CA PRO A 102 -23.83 -2.06 -38.44
C PRO A 102 -23.65 -2.91 -37.18
N ALA A 103 -22.82 -3.97 -37.26
CA ALA A 103 -22.50 -4.82 -36.12
C ALA A 103 -21.56 -4.14 -35.10
N LEU A 104 -20.83 -3.09 -35.50
CA LEU A 104 -19.87 -2.41 -34.64
C LEU A 104 -20.55 -1.41 -33.70
N GLU A 105 -21.68 -0.82 -34.12
CA GLU A 105 -22.40 0.20 -33.34
C GLU A 105 -23.15 -0.36 -32.12
N GLY A 106 -23.51 -1.65 -32.15
CA GLY A 106 -24.15 -2.33 -31.02
C GLY A 106 -23.17 -2.99 -30.03
N SER A 107 -21.87 -2.95 -30.33
CA SER A 107 -20.85 -3.62 -29.51
C SER A 107 -20.32 -2.71 -28.40
N GLU A 108 -20.12 -3.26 -27.20
CA GLU A 108 -19.46 -2.53 -26.12
C GLU A 108 -17.99 -2.30 -26.50
N LEU A 109 -17.66 -1.04 -26.79
CA LEU A 109 -16.31 -0.67 -27.17
C LEU A 109 -15.36 -0.94 -25.99
N PRO A 110 -14.20 -1.57 -26.23
CA PRO A 110 -13.22 -1.79 -25.18
C PRO A 110 -12.77 -0.44 -24.60
N PRO A 111 -12.35 -0.41 -23.32
CA PRO A 111 -11.88 0.82 -22.71
C PRO A 111 -10.71 1.36 -23.53
N THR A 112 -10.95 2.49 -24.18
CA THR A 112 -9.93 3.18 -24.98
C THR A 112 -8.91 3.80 -24.05
N LEU A 113 -7.62 3.57 -24.33
CA LEU A 113 -6.51 4.13 -23.55
C LEU A 113 -6.69 5.66 -23.42
N GLY A 114 -6.77 6.14 -22.17
CA GLY A 114 -6.88 7.57 -21.85
C GLY A 114 -8.30 8.12 -21.69
N LYS A 115 -9.36 7.33 -21.94
CA LYS A 115 -10.71 7.72 -21.55
C LYS A 115 -11.02 7.15 -20.17
N PRO A 116 -11.42 8.00 -19.19
CA PRO A 116 -11.80 7.50 -17.88
C PRO A 116 -13.05 6.64 -18.02
N TYR A 117 -13.02 5.47 -17.37
CA TYR A 117 -14.17 4.58 -17.30
C TYR A 117 -15.33 5.32 -16.60
N LYS A 118 -16.41 5.55 -17.34
CA LYS A 118 -17.63 6.17 -16.79
C LYS A 118 -18.44 5.06 -16.14
N TRP A 119 -18.43 5.03 -14.82
CA TRP A 119 -19.33 4.18 -14.05
C TRP A 119 -20.76 4.43 -14.50
N GLY A 120 -21.47 3.37 -14.87
CA GLY A 120 -22.92 3.44 -15.10
C GLY A 120 -23.66 3.92 -13.85
N LYS A 121 -24.88 4.42 -14.01
CA LYS A 121 -25.72 4.77 -12.86
C LYS A 121 -25.88 3.52 -12.00
N ARG A 122 -25.61 3.64 -10.71
CA ARG A 122 -25.88 2.56 -9.74
C ARG A 122 -27.39 2.38 -9.67
N THR A 123 -27.91 1.37 -10.35
CA THR A 123 -29.29 0.92 -10.20
C THR A 123 -29.35 -0.06 -9.04
N HIS A 124 -30.47 -0.04 -8.29
CA HIS A 124 -30.66 -1.02 -7.23
C HIS A 124 -30.85 -2.41 -7.87
N LEU A 125 -30.43 -3.46 -7.19
CA LEU A 125 -30.47 -4.82 -7.71
C LEU A 125 -31.91 -5.27 -8.07
N LEU A 126 -32.91 -4.64 -7.47
CA LEU A 126 -34.34 -4.92 -7.69
C LEU A 126 -34.96 -4.14 -8.88
N ASP A 127 -34.27 -3.11 -9.39
CA ASP A 127 -34.74 -2.30 -10.53
C ASP A 127 -34.22 -2.82 -11.87
N PHE A 128 -33.39 -3.86 -11.84
CA PHE A 128 -32.96 -4.56 -13.04
C PHE A 128 -34.10 -5.48 -13.47
N GLU A 129 -34.76 -5.18 -14.58
CA GLU A 129 -35.64 -6.16 -15.23
C GLU A 129 -34.74 -7.30 -15.69
N ASN A 130 -34.78 -8.39 -14.93
CA ASN A 130 -34.13 -9.63 -15.28
C ASN A 130 -34.87 -10.22 -16.48
N ASN A 131 -34.52 -9.78 -17.69
CA ASN A 131 -35.06 -10.32 -18.93
C ASN A 131 -34.47 -11.69 -19.27
N GLY A 132 -33.95 -12.40 -18.27
CA GLY A 132 -33.67 -13.83 -18.30
C GLY A 132 -32.31 -14.22 -18.85
N TYR A 133 -31.56 -13.34 -19.51
CA TYR A 133 -30.27 -13.70 -20.10
C TYR A 133 -29.26 -12.54 -20.09
N THR A 134 -28.11 -12.79 -19.45
CA THR A 134 -26.79 -12.21 -19.77
C THR A 134 -26.30 -12.68 -21.13
#